data_AF-A0A9Q0D3H3-F1
#
_entry.id   AF-A0A9Q0D3H3-F1
#
_cell.length_a   1.000
_cell.length_b   1.000
_cell.length_c   1.000
_cell.angle_alpha   90.00
_cell.angle_beta   90.00
_cell.angle_gamma   90.00
#
_symmetry.space_group_name_H-M   'P 1'
#
loop_
_entity.id
_entity.type
_entity.pdbx_description
1 polymer ?
#
loop_
_entity_poly.entity_id
_entity_poly.type
_entity_poly.pdbx_seq_one_letter_code
_entity_poly.pdbx_strand_id
1 'polypeptide(L)'
;MSDWRLSANNTIYKEALKATETIHPPAVGFVRPQDITGRTTEVQFKQNNTIMQLLLKLTEEVEGLKVAVKRLETVKGKEVTQPDDLSDSLDQIQQQLQKLSLGESSKPAVPKLRGKLFVFKNPKEIFEVEKKKAA
;
A
#
# COMPACT_ATOMS: atom_id res chain seq x y z
N MET A 1 6.15 34.07 20.49
CA MET A 1 4.70 34.11 20.77
C MET A 1 4.01 34.67 19.55
N SER A 2 2.96 34.02 19.05
CA SER A 2 2.14 34.53 17.95
C SER A 2 1.37 35.78 18.39
N ASP A 3 1.42 36.86 17.60
CA ASP A 3 0.62 38.06 17.86
C ASP A 3 -0.89 37.73 17.70
N TRP A 4 -1.71 38.20 18.64
CA TRP A 4 -3.16 37.99 18.62
C TRP A 4 -3.79 38.61 17.36
N ARG A 5 -3.17 39.63 16.77
CA ARG A 5 -3.61 40.22 15.50
C ARG A 5 -3.54 39.23 14.33
N LEU A 6 -2.51 38.39 14.32
CA LEU A 6 -2.37 37.33 13.31
C LEU A 6 -3.45 36.26 13.53
N SER A 7 -3.68 35.89 14.79
CA SER A 7 -4.77 34.96 15.16
C SER A 7 -6.15 35.53 14.83
N ALA A 8 -6.37 36.84 14.97
CA ALA A 8 -7.64 37.49 14.64
C ALA A 8 -7.93 37.50 13.13
N ASN A 9 -6.89 37.46 12.29
CA ASN A 9 -7.07 37.41 10.84
C ASN A 9 -7.30 35.98 10.30
N ASN A 10 -7.10 34.95 11.13
CA ASN A 10 -7.29 33.56 10.75
C ASN A 10 -8.76 33.29 10.35
N THR A 11 -8.96 32.47 9.32
CA THR A 11 -10.29 32.08 8.83
C THR A 11 -11.09 31.33 9.89
N ILE A 12 -10.45 30.38 10.60
CA ILE A 12 -11.08 29.59 11.68
C ILE A 12 -11.59 30.51 12.78
N TYR A 13 -10.83 31.55 13.09
CA TYR A 13 -11.21 32.54 14.09
C TYR A 13 -12.43 33.37 13.66
N LYS A 14 -12.46 33.82 12.41
CA LYS A 14 -13.62 34.55 11.85
C LYS A 14 -14.86 33.68 11.77
N GLU A 15 -14.72 32.40 11.44
CA GLU A 15 -15.81 31.44 11.45
C GLU A 15 -16.36 31.20 12.85
N ALA A 16 -15.46 31.07 13.85
CA ALA A 16 -15.87 30.94 15.25
C ALA A 16 -16.67 32.16 15.72
N LEU A 17 -16.25 33.37 15.37
CA LEU A 17 -17.01 34.60 15.68
C LEU A 17 -18.38 34.62 14.99
N LYS A 18 -18.47 34.23 13.72
CA LYS A 18 -19.77 34.13 13.01
C LYS A 18 -20.69 33.10 13.66
N ALA A 19 -20.16 31.97 14.09
CA ALA A 19 -20.93 30.92 14.75
C ALA A 19 -21.50 31.42 16.09
N THR A 20 -20.69 32.13 16.89
CA THR A 20 -21.12 32.62 18.20
C THR A 20 -21.99 33.88 18.13
N GLU A 21 -21.95 34.62 17.03
CA GLU A 21 -22.85 35.75 16.75
C GLU A 21 -24.32 35.31 16.77
N THR A 22 -24.62 34.10 16.30
CA THR A 22 -25.99 33.58 16.27
C THR A 22 -26.55 33.24 17.66
N ILE A 23 -25.67 32.98 18.63
CA ILE A 23 -26.04 32.60 20.00
C ILE A 23 -26.24 33.84 20.86
N HIS A 24 -25.27 34.76 20.85
CA HIS A 24 -25.31 35.94 21.72
C HIS A 24 -24.59 37.15 21.10
N PRO A 25 -25.28 37.96 20.30
CA PRO A 25 -24.69 39.12 19.64
C PRO A 25 -24.41 40.28 20.63
N PRO A 26 -23.37 41.10 20.39
CA PRO A 26 -22.29 40.88 19.44
C PRO A 26 -21.34 39.77 19.92
N ALA A 27 -20.81 38.97 19.00
CA ALA A 27 -19.75 38.00 19.26
C ALA A 27 -18.49 38.71 19.74
N VAL A 28 -17.86 38.14 20.77
CA VAL A 28 -16.67 38.74 21.38
C VAL A 28 -15.50 37.79 21.26
N GLY A 29 -14.41 38.33 20.75
CA GLY A 29 -13.12 37.68 20.59
C GLY A 29 -12.08 38.23 21.55
N PHE A 30 -10.89 38.57 21.04
CA PHE A 30 -9.85 39.23 21.82
C PHE A 30 -10.33 40.63 22.21
N VAL A 31 -10.34 40.92 23.51
CA VAL A 31 -10.71 42.23 24.05
C VAL A 31 -9.65 42.66 25.04
N ARG A 32 -9.28 43.95 25.00
CA ARG A 32 -8.44 44.55 26.02
C ARG A 32 -9.32 44.90 27.22
N PRO A 33 -8.93 44.54 28.45
CA PRO A 33 -9.71 44.87 29.65
C PRO A 33 -10.03 46.37 29.78
N GLN A 34 -9.14 47.23 29.29
CA GLN A 34 -9.30 48.70 29.31
C GLN A 34 -10.42 49.20 28.38
N ASP A 35 -10.75 48.43 27.34
CA ASP A 35 -11.78 48.80 26.35
C ASP A 35 -13.18 48.34 26.79
N ILE A 36 -13.30 47.68 27.96
CA ILE A 36 -14.58 47.14 28.47
C ILE A 36 -15.30 48.23 29.29
N THR A 37 -16.15 49.01 28.63
CA THR A 37 -17.08 49.95 29.27
C THR A 37 -18.43 49.27 29.59
N GLY A 38 -18.43 48.24 30.43
CA GLY A 38 -19.66 47.49 30.76
C GLY A 38 -19.48 46.38 31.80
N ARG A 39 -20.49 45.49 31.92
CA ARG A 39 -20.45 44.31 32.80
C ARG A 39 -19.42 43.30 32.26
N THR A 40 -18.29 43.19 32.95
CA THR A 40 -17.18 42.29 32.59
C THR A 40 -17.60 40.84 32.44
N THR A 41 -18.57 40.39 33.24
CA THR A 41 -19.11 39.02 33.20
C THR A 41 -19.79 38.69 31.88
N GLU A 42 -20.54 39.62 31.29
CA GLU A 42 -21.22 39.39 30.01
C GLU A 42 -20.24 39.24 28.85
N VAL A 43 -19.19 40.07 28.85
CA VAL A 43 -18.09 40.00 27.88
C VAL A 43 -17.34 38.67 28.02
N GLN A 44 -17.10 38.22 29.26
CA GLN A 44 -16.49 36.92 29.52
C GLN A 44 -17.34 35.75 29.03
N PHE A 45 -18.66 35.78 29.23
CA PHE A 45 -19.53 34.72 28.69
C PHE A 45 -19.47 34.66 27.16
N LYS A 46 -19.48 35.82 26.49
CA LYS A 46 -19.34 35.92 25.02
C LYS A 46 -17.97 35.39 24.55
N GLN A 47 -16.89 35.76 25.24
CA GLN A 47 -15.54 35.24 24.96
C GLN A 47 -15.44 33.73 25.15
N ASN A 48 -16.02 33.20 26.23
CA ASN A 48 -16.02 31.76 26.52
C ASN A 48 -16.72 30.97 25.41
N ASN A 49 -17.83 31.48 24.87
CA ASN A 49 -18.49 30.85 23.73
C ASN A 49 -17.57 30.77 22.51
N THR A 50 -16.84 31.85 22.21
CA THR A 50 -15.88 31.87 21.09
C THR A 50 -14.72 30.90 21.33
N ILE A 51 -14.22 30.81 22.57
CA ILE A 51 -13.16 29.85 22.94
C ILE A 51 -13.64 28.41 22.79
N MET A 52 -14.84 28.08 23.28
CA MET A 52 -15.41 26.74 23.15
C MET A 52 -15.58 26.34 21.69
N GLN A 53 -16.05 27.26 20.83
CA GLN A 53 -16.18 27.01 19.39
C GLN A 53 -14.83 26.72 18.72
N LEU A 54 -13.78 27.47 19.11
CA LEU A 54 -12.42 27.23 18.61
C LEU A 54 -11.86 25.87 19.08
N LEU A 55 -12.11 25.51 20.34
CA LEU A 55 -11.69 24.22 20.87
C LEU A 55 -12.40 23.05 20.18
N LEU A 56 -13.70 23.18 19.91
CA LEU A 56 -14.45 22.18 19.14
C LEU A 56 -13.84 21.99 17.74
N LYS A 57 -13.51 23.07 17.05
CA LYS A 57 -12.85 23.00 15.74
C LYS A 57 -11.48 22.33 15.82
N LEU A 58 -10.68 22.64 16.84
CA LEU A 58 -9.40 21.97 17.06
C LEU A 58 -9.58 20.47 17.33
N THR A 59 -10.60 20.07 18.09
CA THR A 59 -10.87 18.65 18.34
C THR A 59 -11.29 17.91 17.07
N GLU A 60 -12.09 18.52 16.22
CA GLU A 60 -12.47 17.98 14.91
C GLU A 60 -11.23 17.77 14.02
N GLU A 61 -10.33 18.77 13.95
CA GLU A 61 -9.08 18.66 13.17
C GLU A 61 -8.15 17.57 13.71
N VAL A 62 -7.98 17.47 15.03
CA VAL A 62 -7.15 16.44 15.65
C VAL A 62 -7.72 15.05 15.41
N GLU A 63 -9.04 14.88 15.45
CA GLU A 63 -9.68 13.62 15.12
C GLU A 63 -9.48 13.25 13.65
N GLY A 64 -9.65 14.21 12.75
CA GLY A 64 -9.32 14.05 11.33
C GLY A 64 -7.88 13.62 11.09
N LEU A 65 -6.93 14.25 11.79
CA LEU A 65 -5.51 13.87 11.73
C LEU A 65 -5.25 12.48 12.28
N LYS A 66 -5.87 12.08 13.40
CA LYS A 66 -5.77 10.72 13.94
C LYS A 66 -6.26 9.68 12.93
N VAL A 67 -7.36 9.95 12.23
CA VAL A 67 -7.89 9.07 11.18
C VAL A 67 -6.90 9.00 10.00
N ALA A 68 -6.34 10.14 9.58
CA ALA A 68 -5.35 10.18 8.52
C ALA A 68 -4.08 9.40 8.87
N VAL A 69 -3.58 9.52 10.10
CA VAL A 69 -2.42 8.76 10.60
C VAL A 69 -2.71 7.27 10.61
N LYS A 70 -3.86 6.83 11.15
CA LYS A 70 -4.25 5.41 11.09
C LYS A 70 -4.34 4.88 9.66
N ARG A 71 -4.85 5.69 8.73
CA ARG A 71 -4.89 5.33 7.31
C ARG A 71 -3.48 5.19 6.73
N LEU A 72 -2.57 6.09 7.07
CA LEU A 72 -1.17 6.00 6.63
C LEU A 72 -0.45 4.80 7.24
N GLU A 73 -0.67 4.49 8.52
CA GLU A 73 -0.12 3.31 9.18
C GLU A 73 -0.65 2.00 8.57
N THR A 74 -1.91 1.95 8.17
CA THR A 74 -2.46 0.75 7.48
C THR A 74 -1.94 0.61 6.06
N VAL A 75 -1.70 1.70 5.33
CA VAL A 75 -1.07 1.68 4.00
C VAL A 75 0.40 1.31 4.11
N LYS A 76 1.14 1.91 5.05
CA LYS A 76 2.54 1.60 5.31
C LYS A 76 2.73 0.20 5.91
N GLY A 77 1.79 -0.26 6.72
CA GLY A 77 1.73 -1.64 7.19
C GLY A 77 1.58 -2.61 6.02
N LYS A 78 0.72 -2.32 5.05
CA LYS A 78 0.62 -3.13 3.81
C LYS A 78 1.90 -3.10 2.95
N GLU A 79 2.68 -2.02 2.97
CA GLU A 79 3.98 -1.95 2.29
C GLU A 79 5.14 -2.59 3.08
N VAL A 80 5.03 -2.69 4.42
CA VAL A 80 6.11 -3.20 5.29
C VAL A 80 5.89 -4.66 5.70
N THR A 81 4.70 -5.25 5.53
CA THR A 81 4.48 -6.71 5.71
C THR A 81 4.95 -7.55 4.51
N GLN A 82 5.85 -7.06 3.66
CA GLN A 82 6.47 -7.87 2.60
C GLN A 82 7.98 -7.66 2.52
N PRO A 83 8.74 -8.07 3.54
CA PRO A 83 10.02 -8.71 3.25
C PRO A 83 9.99 -10.20 3.60
N ASP A 84 9.39 -10.58 4.72
CA ASP A 84 9.34 -11.99 5.17
C ASP A 84 8.32 -12.81 4.37
N ASP A 85 7.15 -12.24 4.06
CA ASP A 85 6.16 -12.89 3.18
C ASP A 85 6.70 -13.05 1.75
N LEU A 86 7.60 -12.15 1.31
CA LEU A 86 8.26 -12.24 0.01
C LEU A 86 9.36 -13.30 -0.01
N SER A 87 10.17 -13.43 1.05
CA SER A 87 11.15 -14.51 1.16
C SER A 87 10.48 -15.87 1.24
N ASP A 88 9.42 -16.00 2.05
CA ASP A 88 8.67 -17.24 2.19
C ASP A 88 7.94 -17.59 0.87
N SER A 89 7.43 -16.59 0.15
CA SER A 89 6.86 -16.78 -1.20
C SER A 89 7.94 -17.15 -2.22
N LEU A 90 9.14 -16.57 -2.15
CA LEU A 90 10.26 -16.90 -3.02
C LEU A 90 10.73 -18.34 -2.78
N ASP A 91 10.84 -18.75 -1.52
CA ASP A 91 11.23 -20.11 -1.15
C ASP A 91 10.17 -21.12 -1.59
N GLN A 92 8.88 -20.80 -1.46
CA GLN A 92 7.79 -21.62 -2.00
C GLN A 92 7.83 -21.72 -3.53
N ILE A 93 8.04 -20.61 -4.24
CA ILE A 93 8.17 -20.59 -5.71
C ILE A 93 9.39 -21.40 -6.11
N GLN A 94 10.52 -21.28 -5.42
CA GLN A 94 11.74 -22.01 -5.71
C GLN A 94 11.57 -23.51 -5.46
N GLN A 95 10.88 -23.91 -4.38
CA GLN A 95 10.52 -25.30 -4.13
C GLN A 95 9.55 -25.84 -5.19
N GLN A 96 8.58 -25.05 -5.63
CA GLN A 96 7.68 -25.43 -6.73
C GLN A 96 8.44 -25.58 -8.05
N LEU A 97 9.39 -24.69 -8.34
CA LEU A 97 10.24 -24.76 -9.54
C LEU A 97 11.18 -25.98 -9.50
N GLN A 98 11.74 -26.31 -8.33
CA GLN A 98 12.56 -27.50 -8.15
C GLN A 98 11.75 -28.79 -8.28
N LYS A 99 10.49 -28.79 -7.80
CA LYS A 99 9.54 -29.90 -7.98
C LYS A 99 9.03 -30.01 -9.42
N LEU A 100 9.03 -28.92 -10.17
CA LEU A 100 8.93 -28.91 -11.62
C LEU A 100 10.27 -29.36 -12.23
N SER A 101 10.71 -30.57 -11.88
CA SER A 101 11.56 -31.35 -12.77
C SER A 101 10.77 -31.49 -14.07
N LEU A 102 11.11 -30.66 -15.06
CA LEU A 102 10.79 -30.95 -16.46
C LEU A 102 11.26 -32.37 -16.66
N GLY A 103 10.30 -33.29 -16.70
CA GLY A 103 10.50 -34.71 -16.56
C GLY A 103 11.83 -35.08 -17.16
N GLU A 104 12.68 -35.61 -16.29
CA GLU A 104 13.86 -36.36 -16.62
C GLU A 104 13.72 -36.88 -18.04
N SER A 105 14.70 -36.61 -18.89
CA SER A 105 14.79 -37.14 -20.24
C SER A 105 14.89 -38.68 -20.27
N SER A 106 14.23 -39.39 -19.35
CA SER A 106 13.82 -40.78 -19.41
C SER A 106 12.51 -40.88 -20.21
N LYS A 107 12.56 -40.47 -21.48
CA LYS A 107 11.73 -41.18 -22.47
C LYS A 107 12.09 -42.66 -22.30
N PRO A 108 11.15 -43.58 -22.02
CA PRO A 108 11.48 -44.99 -22.14
C PRO A 108 12.01 -45.16 -23.56
N ALA A 109 13.22 -45.71 -23.69
CA ALA A 109 13.86 -45.86 -24.99
C ALA A 109 12.88 -46.60 -25.90
N VAL A 110 12.23 -45.86 -26.80
CA VAL A 110 11.34 -46.44 -27.80
C VAL A 110 12.21 -47.46 -28.53
N PRO A 111 11.89 -48.76 -28.50
CA PRO A 111 12.70 -49.74 -29.19
C PRO A 111 12.71 -49.31 -30.65
N LYS A 112 13.88 -48.91 -31.15
CA LYS A 112 14.05 -48.58 -32.57
C LYS A 112 13.71 -49.86 -33.33
N LEU A 113 12.48 -49.96 -33.80
CA LEU A 113 12.04 -51.01 -34.71
C LEU A 113 13.01 -50.96 -35.88
N ARG A 114 13.94 -51.92 -35.94
CA ARG A 114 14.86 -52.04 -37.08
C ARG A 114 13.95 -52.25 -38.29
N GLY A 115 13.85 -51.22 -39.13
CA GLY A 115 13.03 -51.27 -40.34
C GLY A 115 13.42 -52.48 -41.17
N LYS A 116 12.42 -53.11 -41.80
CA LYS A 116 12.63 -54.27 -42.68
C LYS A 116 13.49 -53.81 -43.88
N LEU A 117 14.71 -54.32 -43.97
CA LEU A 117 15.60 -54.03 -45.08
C LEU A 117 15.18 -54.88 -46.29
N PHE A 118 14.61 -54.26 -47.31
CA PHE A 118 14.26 -54.94 -48.55
C PHE A 118 15.47 -54.93 -49.49
N VAL A 119 16.01 -56.11 -49.78
CA VAL A 119 17.21 -56.28 -50.61
C VAL A 119 16.90 -57.28 -51.71
N PHE A 120 17.40 -57.04 -52.93
CA PHE A 120 17.15 -57.90 -54.10
C PHE A 120 17.82 -59.28 -53.98
N LYS A 121 18.94 -59.36 -53.24
CA LYS A 121 19.65 -60.60 -52.92
C LYS A 121 20.09 -60.59 -51.46
N ASN A 122 20.12 -61.76 -50.82
CA ASN A 122 20.53 -61.90 -49.43
C ASN A 122 21.98 -61.41 -49.24
N PRO A 123 22.23 -60.43 -48.35
CA PRO A 123 23.57 -59.88 -48.15
C PRO A 123 24.63 -60.91 -47.70
N LYS A 124 24.21 -61.96 -46.99
CA LYS A 124 25.10 -63.03 -46.53
C LYS A 124 25.68 -63.85 -47.67
N GLU A 125 24.88 -64.13 -48.69
CA GLU A 125 25.31 -64.91 -49.86
C GLU A 125 26.35 -64.12 -50.68
N ILE A 126 26.14 -62.81 -50.83
CA ILE A 126 27.11 -61.91 -51.48
C ILE A 126 28.44 -61.94 -50.72
N PHE A 127 28.39 -61.84 -49.40
CA PHE A 127 29.60 -61.85 -48.56
C PHE A 127 30.40 -63.15 -48.70
N GLU A 128 29.73 -64.30 -48.73
CA GLU A 128 30.43 -65.59 -48.90
C GLU A 128 31.04 -65.75 -50.29
N VAL A 129 30.37 -65.27 -51.34
CA VAL A 129 30.90 -65.28 -52.71
C VAL A 129 32.15 -64.40 -52.81
N GLU A 130 32.09 -63.17 -52.29
CA GLU A 130 33.23 -62.25 -52.23
C GLU A 130 34.38 -62.86 -51.44
N LYS A 131 34.10 -63.45 -50.28
CA LYS A 131 35.12 -64.08 -49.43
C LYS A 131 35.79 -65.28 -50.10
N LYS A 132 35.05 -66.08 -50.87
CA LYS A 132 35.61 -67.21 -51.65
C LYS A 132 36.37 -66.74 -52.90
N LYS A 133 36.06 -65.56 -53.43
CA LYS A 133 36.76 -64.95 -54.57
C LYS A 133 38.05 -64.25 -54.14
N ALA A 134 38.12 -63.82 -52.88
CA ALA A 134 39.28 -63.18 -52.25
C ALA A 134 40.25 -64.19 -51.57
N ALA A 135 39.92 -65.48 -51.61
CA ALA A 135 40.79 -66.59 -51.21
C ALA A 135 41.30 -67.31 -52.46
#